data_AF-A0A2K5RG77-F1
#
_entry.id   AF-A0A2K5RG77-F1
#
_cell.length_a   1.000
_cell.length_b   1.000
_cell.length_c   1.000
_cell.angle_alpha   90.00
_cell.angle_beta   90.00
_cell.angle_gamma   90.00
#
_symmetry.space_group_name_H-M   'P 1'
#
loop_
_entity.id
_entity.type
_entity.pdbx_description
1 polymer ?
#
loop_
_entity_poly.entity_id
_entity_poly.type
_entity_poly.pdbx_seq_one_letter_code
_entity_poly.pdbx_strand_id
1 'polypeptide(L)'
;MSHRKFSAPRHGSLGFLPRKRSSRHRGKVKSFPKDDPSKPVHLTAFLGYKAGMTHIVREVDRPGSKVNKKEVVEAVTIVETPPMVVVGIVGYVETPRGLRTFKTVFAEHISDECKRRFYKNWHKSKKKAFTKYCKKWQDEDGKKQLEKDFSSMKKYCQVIRVIAHTQMRLLPLRQKKAHLMEIQVNGGTVSEKLDWACIGAWHPARVAFSVARAGQKGYHHRTEINKKIYKIGQGYLIKDGKLIKNNASTDYDLSDKSINPLGGFVHYGEVTNDFVMLKGCVVGTKKRVLTLCKSLLVQTKRRALEKIDLKFIDTTSKFGHGCFQTMEEKKAFMGPLKKDRIAKEEGA
;
A
#
# COMPACT_ATOMS: atom_id res chain seq x y z
N MET A 1 -30.29 -14.16 41.63
CA MET A 1 -29.27 -14.93 40.89
C MET A 1 -27.93 -14.77 41.58
N SER A 2 -27.21 -15.85 41.84
CA SER A 2 -25.83 -15.83 42.36
C SER A 2 -24.81 -15.51 41.26
N HIS A 3 -23.53 -15.39 41.63
CA HIS A 3 -22.43 -15.24 40.68
C HIS A 3 -22.24 -16.50 39.80
N ARG A 4 -21.49 -16.36 38.70
CA ARG A 4 -21.26 -17.45 37.74
C ARG A 4 -20.43 -18.59 38.36
N LYS A 5 -20.98 -19.82 38.39
CA LYS A 5 -20.40 -21.02 39.03
C LYS A 5 -18.92 -21.32 38.72
N PHE A 6 -18.45 -20.98 37.51
CA PHE A 6 -17.04 -21.08 37.14
C PHE A 6 -16.59 -19.82 36.38
N SER A 7 -15.37 -19.36 36.67
CA SER A 7 -14.72 -18.28 35.93
C SER A 7 -14.32 -18.75 34.53
N ALA A 8 -14.56 -17.91 33.51
CA ALA A 8 -14.06 -18.14 32.16
C ALA A 8 -14.00 -16.81 31.39
N PRO A 9 -12.98 -16.61 30.53
CA PRO A 9 -12.77 -15.35 29.82
C PRO A 9 -13.89 -15.02 28.83
N ARG A 10 -14.03 -13.73 28.50
CA ARG A 10 -14.99 -13.25 27.51
C ARG A 10 -14.63 -13.72 26.09
N HIS A 11 -15.58 -14.29 25.37
CA HIS A 11 -15.38 -14.75 23.98
C HIS A 11 -15.19 -13.58 22.99
N GLY A 12 -13.93 -13.15 22.85
CA GLY A 12 -13.48 -12.13 21.90
C GLY A 12 -13.60 -10.69 22.42
N SER A 13 -12.80 -9.81 21.83
CA SER A 13 -12.72 -8.41 22.25
C SER A 13 -13.90 -7.55 21.76
N LEU A 14 -14.43 -6.74 22.69
CA LEU A 14 -15.46 -5.73 22.44
C LEU A 14 -14.88 -4.49 21.72
N GLY A 15 -13.57 -4.24 21.80
CA GLY A 15 -12.89 -3.14 21.10
C GLY A 15 -12.92 -3.24 19.56
N PHE A 16 -13.45 -4.35 19.03
CA PHE A 16 -13.72 -4.53 17.59
C PHE A 16 -15.22 -4.51 17.24
N LEU A 17 -16.09 -4.09 18.16
CA LEU A 17 -17.45 -3.68 17.84
C LEU A 17 -17.47 -2.28 17.17
N PRO A 18 -18.47 -1.96 16.34
CA PRO A 18 -19.50 -2.88 15.82
C PRO A 18 -18.93 -3.82 14.75
N ARG A 19 -19.26 -5.12 14.82
CA ARG A 19 -18.87 -6.15 13.84
C ARG A 19 -19.72 -6.06 12.55
N LYS A 20 -19.65 -4.93 11.85
CA LYS A 20 -20.34 -4.68 10.57
C LYS A 20 -19.37 -4.69 9.38
N ARG A 21 -19.92 -4.73 8.15
CA ARG A 21 -19.13 -4.51 6.91
C ARG A 21 -18.46 -3.13 6.99
N SER A 22 -17.20 -3.03 6.60
CA SER A 22 -16.50 -1.75 6.49
C SER A 22 -17.18 -0.86 5.46
N SER A 23 -17.61 0.35 5.87
CA SER A 23 -18.20 1.35 4.97
C SER A 23 -17.22 1.88 3.92
N ARG A 24 -15.91 1.68 4.11
CA ARG A 24 -14.86 1.98 3.14
C ARG A 24 -14.18 0.69 2.70
N HIS A 25 -14.03 0.49 1.39
CA HIS A 25 -13.22 -0.61 0.86
C HIS A 25 -11.73 -0.37 1.18
N ARG A 26 -11.16 0.77 0.77
CA ARG A 26 -9.80 1.17 1.17
C ARG A 26 -9.74 1.37 2.69
N GLY A 27 -8.65 0.92 3.31
CA GLY A 27 -8.37 1.22 4.72
C GLY A 27 -8.26 2.73 4.95
N LYS A 28 -8.93 3.26 5.98
CA LYS A 28 -8.66 4.63 6.47
C LYS A 28 -7.52 4.55 7.48
N VAL A 29 -6.51 5.41 7.36
CA VAL A 29 -5.66 5.77 8.49
C VAL A 29 -6.54 6.53 9.49
N LYS A 30 -6.57 6.09 10.75
CA LYS A 30 -7.33 6.75 11.82
C LYS A 30 -6.48 7.79 12.56
N SER A 31 -5.22 7.45 12.79
CA SER A 31 -4.19 8.29 13.41
C SER A 31 -2.94 8.19 12.55
N PHE A 32 -2.33 9.32 12.22
CA PHE A 32 -1.01 9.41 11.60
C PHE A 32 0.06 9.51 12.70
N PRO A 33 1.36 9.28 12.41
CA PRO A 33 2.44 9.53 13.35
C PRO A 33 2.40 10.97 13.88
N LYS A 34 2.84 11.17 15.14
CA LYS A 34 3.01 12.51 15.69
C LYS A 34 3.98 13.30 14.82
N ASP A 35 3.67 14.56 14.58
CA ASP A 35 4.54 15.47 13.83
C ASP A 35 5.68 16.00 14.70
N ASP A 36 6.77 16.38 14.03
CA ASP A 36 8.05 16.72 14.63
C ASP A 36 8.83 17.62 13.66
N PRO A 37 8.80 18.95 13.84
CA PRO A 37 9.43 19.91 12.91
C PRO A 37 10.94 19.73 12.72
N SER A 38 11.64 19.08 13.66
CA SER A 38 13.10 18.86 13.56
C SER A 38 13.51 17.91 12.44
N LYS A 39 12.57 17.14 11.89
CA LYS A 39 12.81 16.14 10.84
C LYS A 39 12.54 16.74 9.46
N PRO A 40 13.23 16.28 8.39
CA PRO A 40 12.92 16.71 7.03
C PRO A 40 11.49 16.31 6.62
N VAL A 41 10.88 17.11 5.75
CA VAL A 41 9.52 16.93 5.21
C VAL A 41 9.36 15.54 4.58
N HIS A 42 8.35 14.77 4.99
CA HIS A 42 8.16 13.41 4.49
C HIS A 42 6.72 12.85 4.58
N LEU A 43 6.46 11.83 3.76
CA LEU A 43 5.21 11.05 3.79
C LEU A 43 5.12 10.10 4.98
N THR A 44 3.92 10.05 5.56
CA THR A 44 3.57 9.13 6.66
C THR A 44 2.89 7.84 6.23
N ALA A 45 2.45 7.70 4.97
CA ALA A 45 1.68 6.54 4.48
C ALA A 45 1.80 6.33 2.96
N PHE A 46 1.40 5.16 2.49
CA PHE A 46 1.40 4.76 1.06
C PHE A 46 0.26 3.78 0.76
N LEU A 47 -0.08 3.60 -0.52
CA LEU A 47 -1.06 2.61 -0.99
C LEU A 47 -0.42 1.56 -1.89
N GLY A 48 -0.67 0.29 -1.57
CA GLY A 48 -0.23 -0.84 -2.38
C GLY A 48 -1.31 -1.91 -2.51
N TYR A 49 -1.03 -2.96 -3.27
CA TYR A 49 -1.97 -4.02 -3.63
C TYR A 49 -1.40 -5.37 -3.25
N LYS A 50 -2.12 -6.14 -2.44
CA LYS A 50 -1.69 -7.48 -2.03
C LYS A 50 -1.67 -8.41 -3.25
N ALA A 51 -0.47 -8.74 -3.73
CA ALA A 51 -0.27 -9.62 -4.88
C ALA A 51 -0.45 -11.07 -4.46
N GLY A 52 0.43 -11.55 -3.59
CA GLY A 52 0.42 -12.91 -3.08
C GLY A 52 1.29 -13.06 -1.84
N MET A 53 1.68 -14.29 -1.57
CA MET A 53 2.62 -14.66 -0.51
C MET A 53 3.59 -15.70 -1.07
N THR A 54 4.82 -15.68 -0.56
CA THR A 54 5.84 -16.71 -0.78
C THR A 54 6.62 -16.91 0.53
N HIS A 55 7.71 -17.67 0.51
CA HIS A 55 8.67 -17.73 1.62
C HIS A 55 10.06 -17.26 1.19
N ILE A 56 10.87 -16.90 2.18
CA ILE A 56 12.30 -16.59 2.00
C ILE A 56 13.13 -17.42 2.96
N VAL A 57 14.41 -17.60 2.63
CA VAL A 57 15.43 -18.05 3.58
C VAL A 57 16.32 -16.87 3.94
N ARG A 58 16.66 -16.74 5.21
CA ARG A 58 17.66 -15.80 5.71
C ARG A 58 18.32 -16.30 6.97
N GLU A 59 19.49 -15.77 7.27
CA GLU A 59 20.13 -15.96 8.57
C GLU A 59 19.53 -15.04 9.65
N VAL A 60 19.77 -15.37 10.93
CA VAL A 60 19.24 -14.63 12.09
C VAL A 60 20.35 -14.20 13.04
N ASP A 61 20.68 -12.90 13.06
CA ASP A 61 21.42 -12.27 14.17
C ASP A 61 20.50 -12.04 15.37
N ARG A 62 20.46 -13.00 16.29
CA ARG A 62 19.82 -12.89 17.61
C ARG A 62 20.58 -13.69 18.69
N PRO A 63 21.74 -13.19 19.16
CA PRO A 63 22.47 -13.75 20.31
C PRO A 63 21.55 -14.11 21.48
N GLY A 64 21.79 -15.26 22.09
CA GLY A 64 20.91 -15.88 23.09
C GLY A 64 19.74 -16.70 22.51
N SER A 65 19.52 -16.72 21.20
CA SER A 65 18.48 -17.53 20.56
C SER A 65 19.01 -18.86 19.99
N LYS A 66 18.22 -19.95 20.08
CA LYS A 66 18.56 -21.26 19.50
C LYS A 66 18.75 -21.25 17.97
N VAL A 67 18.26 -20.20 17.31
CA VAL A 67 18.39 -19.94 15.85
C VAL A 67 19.43 -18.85 15.51
N ASN A 68 20.24 -18.40 16.48
CA ASN A 68 21.31 -17.43 16.20
C ASN A 68 22.33 -18.01 15.21
N LYS A 69 22.74 -17.22 14.20
CA LYS A 69 23.61 -17.68 13.09
C LYS A 69 23.10 -18.96 12.41
N LYS A 70 21.78 -19.13 12.34
CA LYS A 70 21.12 -20.21 11.59
C LYS A 70 20.13 -19.64 10.61
N GLU A 71 19.91 -20.39 9.56
CA GLU A 71 18.94 -20.06 8.54
C GLU A 71 17.53 -20.41 8.98
N VAL A 72 16.58 -19.55 8.62
CA VAL A 72 15.15 -19.73 8.91
C VAL A 72 14.34 -19.47 7.66
N VAL A 73 13.35 -20.34 7.44
CA VAL A 73 12.28 -20.11 6.46
C VAL A 73 11.25 -19.17 7.09
N GLU A 74 11.01 -18.01 6.50
CA GLU A 74 9.99 -17.07 6.96
C GLU A 74 9.02 -16.70 5.83
N ALA A 75 7.72 -16.90 6.05
CA ALA A 75 6.68 -16.52 5.10
C ALA A 75 6.59 -14.99 4.96
N VAL A 76 6.35 -14.50 3.74
CA VAL A 76 6.23 -13.08 3.40
C VAL A 76 5.01 -12.80 2.55
N THR A 77 4.45 -11.59 2.66
CA THR A 77 3.45 -11.05 1.72
C THR A 77 4.12 -10.08 0.76
N ILE A 78 3.85 -10.25 -0.54
CA ILE A 78 4.25 -9.30 -1.58
C ILE A 78 3.11 -8.29 -1.79
N VAL A 79 3.43 -7.01 -1.64
CA VAL A 79 2.51 -5.89 -1.85
C VAL A 79 3.07 -5.00 -2.95
N GLU A 80 2.46 -5.04 -4.14
CA GLU A 80 2.86 -4.19 -5.26
C GLU A 80 2.46 -2.73 -4.99
N THR A 81 3.40 -1.81 -5.21
CA THR A 81 3.36 -0.41 -4.79
C THR A 81 3.76 0.50 -5.95
N PRO A 82 2.94 0.59 -7.02
CA PRO A 82 3.21 1.50 -8.13
C PRO A 82 3.23 2.95 -7.63
N PRO A 83 3.96 3.85 -8.31
CA PRO A 83 4.03 5.26 -7.95
C PRO A 83 2.66 5.91 -7.69
N MET A 84 2.61 6.74 -6.66
CA MET A 84 1.42 7.52 -6.31
C MET A 84 1.56 8.95 -6.85
N VAL A 85 0.54 9.42 -7.56
CA VAL A 85 0.48 10.79 -8.08
C VAL A 85 -0.18 11.68 -7.02
N VAL A 86 0.54 12.69 -6.55
CA VAL A 86 -0.03 13.77 -5.72
C VAL A 86 -0.94 14.64 -6.59
N VAL A 87 -2.12 14.95 -6.08
CA VAL A 87 -3.08 15.89 -6.68
C VAL A 87 -3.57 16.94 -5.66
N GLY A 88 -3.04 16.94 -4.43
CA GLY A 88 -3.45 17.88 -3.39
C GLY A 88 -2.78 17.69 -2.02
N ILE A 89 -3.16 18.48 -0.99
CA ILE A 89 -2.99 18.44 0.49
C ILE A 89 -4.19 19.05 1.27
N VAL A 90 -4.78 18.38 2.26
CA VAL A 90 -5.73 19.06 3.15
C VAL A 90 -4.99 20.06 4.03
N GLY A 91 -5.47 21.31 4.10
CA GLY A 91 -5.16 22.21 5.21
C GLY A 91 -6.13 21.97 6.35
N TYR A 92 -5.64 21.59 7.52
CA TYR A 92 -6.44 21.45 8.75
C TYR A 92 -6.08 22.53 9.76
N VAL A 93 -7.10 23.22 10.25
CA VAL A 93 -7.02 24.11 11.42
C VAL A 93 -7.46 23.35 12.67
N GLU A 94 -6.71 23.48 13.75
CA GLU A 94 -7.08 22.99 15.07
C GLU A 94 -8.13 23.90 15.70
N THR A 95 -9.10 23.30 16.38
CA THR A 95 -10.16 24.01 17.10
C THR A 95 -10.43 23.29 18.41
N PRO A 96 -11.10 23.91 19.41
CA PRO A 96 -11.53 23.21 20.63
C PRO A 96 -12.43 21.98 20.40
N ARG A 97 -12.94 21.78 19.17
CA ARG A 97 -13.71 20.60 18.74
C ARG A 97 -12.88 19.63 17.87
N GLY A 98 -11.56 19.76 17.88
CA GLY A 98 -10.60 19.00 17.07
C GLY A 98 -10.30 19.62 15.70
N LEU A 99 -9.51 18.89 14.89
CA LEU A 99 -9.06 19.33 13.55
C LEU A 99 -10.23 19.47 12.56
N ARG A 100 -10.44 20.69 12.05
CA ARG A 100 -11.40 21.01 10.99
C ARG A 100 -10.68 21.24 9.66
N THR A 101 -11.26 20.78 8.55
CA THR A 101 -10.78 21.12 7.21
C THR A 101 -10.93 22.61 6.96
N PHE A 102 -9.83 23.31 6.69
CA PHE A 102 -9.77 24.76 6.51
C PHE A 102 -9.87 25.15 5.02
N LYS A 103 -8.83 24.87 4.23
CA LYS A 103 -8.78 25.21 2.79
C LYS A 103 -8.04 24.13 1.99
N THR A 104 -8.15 24.26 0.67
CA THR A 104 -8.42 23.10 -0.20
C THR A 104 -8.30 23.54 -1.67
N VAL A 105 -7.20 23.17 -2.36
CA VAL A 105 -6.77 23.69 -3.67
C VAL A 105 -6.11 22.61 -4.60
N PHE A 106 -6.88 21.99 -5.50
CA PHE A 106 -6.45 20.82 -6.31
C PHE A 106 -5.35 21.19 -7.30
N ALA A 107 -4.47 20.25 -7.67
CA ALA A 107 -3.63 20.40 -8.87
C ALA A 107 -4.48 20.60 -10.15
N GLU A 108 -3.97 21.36 -11.12
CA GLU A 108 -4.67 21.65 -12.38
C GLU A 108 -4.95 20.37 -13.20
N HIS A 109 -3.90 19.61 -13.51
CA HIS A 109 -3.94 18.47 -14.43
C HIS A 109 -4.30 17.15 -13.72
N ILE A 110 -5.58 16.95 -13.43
CA ILE A 110 -6.05 15.71 -12.78
C ILE A 110 -6.23 14.57 -13.80
N SER A 111 -5.52 13.46 -13.59
CA SER A 111 -5.57 12.26 -14.44
C SER A 111 -6.97 11.64 -14.56
N ASP A 112 -7.27 10.99 -15.69
CA ASP A 112 -8.60 10.42 -15.92
C ASP A 112 -8.93 9.21 -15.02
N GLU A 113 -7.95 8.46 -14.56
CA GLU A 113 -8.16 7.43 -13.53
C GLU A 113 -8.49 8.03 -12.15
N CYS A 114 -8.01 9.24 -11.86
CA CYS A 114 -8.41 10.05 -10.72
C CYS A 114 -9.82 10.64 -10.94
N LYS A 115 -10.12 11.26 -12.10
CA LYS A 115 -11.48 11.72 -12.45
C LYS A 115 -12.51 10.59 -12.34
N ARG A 116 -12.16 9.36 -12.73
CA ARG A 116 -12.98 8.14 -12.55
C ARG A 116 -13.34 7.86 -11.09
N ARG A 117 -12.62 8.35 -10.07
CA ARG A 117 -13.01 8.19 -8.67
C ARG A 117 -14.31 8.92 -8.36
N PHE A 118 -14.46 10.15 -8.86
CA PHE A 118 -15.58 11.06 -8.60
C PHE A 118 -16.89 10.60 -9.28
N TYR A 119 -16.81 9.95 -10.44
CA TYR A 119 -17.99 9.41 -11.13
C TYR A 119 -18.42 8.03 -10.61
N LYS A 120 -19.74 7.79 -10.49
CA LYS A 120 -20.31 6.45 -10.27
C LYS A 120 -20.30 5.64 -11.58
N ASN A 121 -21.02 6.13 -12.60
CA ASN A 121 -20.94 5.62 -13.97
C ASN A 121 -20.04 6.54 -14.81
N TRP A 122 -18.87 6.06 -15.20
CA TRP A 122 -17.95 6.84 -16.05
C TRP A 122 -18.44 6.94 -17.49
N HIS A 123 -18.91 5.84 -18.07
CA HIS A 123 -19.18 5.72 -19.50
C HIS A 123 -20.30 6.67 -19.92
N LYS A 124 -21.45 6.65 -19.22
CA LYS A 124 -22.59 7.54 -19.47
C LYS A 124 -22.38 9.01 -19.05
N SER A 125 -21.27 9.35 -18.37
CA SER A 125 -21.01 10.75 -17.95
C SER A 125 -20.48 11.62 -19.09
N LYS A 126 -20.60 12.96 -18.97
CA LYS A 126 -19.94 13.94 -19.85
C LYS A 126 -18.53 14.37 -19.35
N LYS A 127 -17.95 13.66 -18.37
CA LYS A 127 -16.57 13.81 -17.84
C LYS A 127 -16.13 15.22 -17.36
N LYS A 128 -17.06 16.17 -17.15
CA LYS A 128 -16.82 17.57 -16.74
C LYS A 128 -16.23 17.80 -15.32
N ALA A 129 -15.71 16.78 -14.64
CA ALA A 129 -15.07 16.95 -13.34
C ALA A 129 -13.80 17.81 -13.47
N PHE A 130 -13.66 18.81 -12.59
CA PHE A 130 -12.56 19.78 -12.56
C PHE A 130 -12.35 20.67 -13.79
N THR A 131 -13.23 20.67 -14.79
CA THR A 131 -13.02 21.52 -15.99
C THR A 131 -13.07 23.02 -15.68
N LYS A 132 -13.99 23.47 -14.81
CA LYS A 132 -13.98 24.86 -14.31
C LYS A 132 -12.79 25.14 -13.37
N TYR A 133 -12.29 24.12 -12.69
CA TYR A 133 -11.20 24.24 -11.72
C TYR A 133 -9.83 24.37 -12.40
N CYS A 134 -9.63 23.62 -13.48
CA CYS A 134 -8.49 23.74 -14.39
C CYS A 134 -8.40 25.16 -14.95
N LYS A 135 -9.52 25.72 -15.46
CA LYS A 135 -9.56 27.12 -15.89
C LYS A 135 -9.15 28.13 -14.80
N LYS A 136 -9.44 27.86 -13.52
CA LYS A 136 -9.03 28.72 -12.38
C LYS A 136 -7.50 28.72 -12.13
N TRP A 137 -6.75 27.74 -12.64
CA TRP A 137 -5.28 27.76 -12.62
C TRP A 137 -4.67 28.56 -13.77
N GLN A 138 -5.41 28.69 -14.88
CA GLN A 138 -4.98 29.38 -16.09
C GLN A 138 -5.32 30.88 -16.03
N ASP A 139 -6.49 31.21 -15.48
CA ASP A 139 -7.00 32.56 -15.22
C ASP A 139 -6.20 33.32 -14.14
N GLU A 140 -5.92 34.61 -14.37
CA GLU A 140 -5.08 35.44 -13.51
C GLU A 140 -5.72 35.77 -12.15
N ASP A 141 -7.00 36.12 -12.12
CA ASP A 141 -7.69 36.32 -10.83
C ASP A 141 -7.93 34.97 -10.12
N GLY A 142 -8.07 33.90 -10.91
CA GLY A 142 -7.94 32.53 -10.48
C GLY A 142 -6.64 32.27 -9.69
N LYS A 143 -5.48 32.53 -10.30
CA LYS A 143 -4.14 32.44 -9.67
C LYS A 143 -4.03 33.28 -8.41
N LYS A 144 -4.41 34.56 -8.45
CA LYS A 144 -4.43 35.44 -7.26
C LYS A 144 -5.25 34.84 -6.11
N GLN A 145 -6.37 34.18 -6.40
CA GLN A 145 -7.15 33.49 -5.38
C GLN A 145 -6.56 32.14 -4.94
N LEU A 146 -5.76 31.47 -5.78
CA LEU A 146 -4.98 30.29 -5.37
C LEU A 146 -3.87 30.69 -4.38
N GLU A 147 -3.13 31.76 -4.66
CA GLU A 147 -2.10 32.29 -3.76
C GLU A 147 -2.66 32.81 -2.43
N LYS A 148 -3.82 33.47 -2.45
CA LYS A 148 -4.56 33.81 -1.21
C LYS A 148 -4.97 32.57 -0.42
N ASP A 149 -5.34 31.48 -1.09
CA ASP A 149 -5.70 30.22 -0.44
C ASP A 149 -4.46 29.53 0.19
N PHE A 150 -3.33 29.48 -0.53
CA PHE A 150 -2.05 28.97 0.01
C PHE A 150 -1.56 29.83 1.19
N SER A 151 -1.50 31.15 1.03
CA SER A 151 -1.09 32.09 2.09
C SER A 151 -1.93 31.95 3.36
N SER A 152 -3.26 31.81 3.19
CA SER A 152 -4.17 31.55 4.31
C SER A 152 -3.87 30.21 4.99
N MET A 153 -3.46 29.19 4.24
CA MET A 153 -3.10 27.90 4.82
C MET A 153 -1.75 27.91 5.53
N LYS A 154 -0.73 28.64 5.01
CA LYS A 154 0.55 28.84 5.70
C LYS A 154 0.34 29.50 7.06
N LYS A 155 -0.57 30.48 7.15
CA LYS A 155 -0.86 31.25 8.37
C LYS A 155 -1.74 30.50 9.38
N TYR A 156 -2.76 29.76 8.95
CA TYR A 156 -3.81 29.25 9.85
C TYR A 156 -3.86 27.72 10.05
N CYS A 157 -3.20 26.90 9.23
CA CYS A 157 -3.26 25.44 9.37
C CYS A 157 -2.13 24.89 10.24
N GLN A 158 -2.44 24.03 11.20
CA GLN A 158 -1.45 23.31 12.02
C GLN A 158 -1.08 21.95 11.41
N VAL A 159 -1.98 21.33 10.63
CA VAL A 159 -1.78 19.99 10.06
C VAL A 159 -2.05 19.97 8.56
N ILE A 160 -1.13 19.34 7.83
CA ILE A 160 -1.04 19.35 6.38
C ILE A 160 -1.05 17.90 5.84
N ARG A 161 -1.84 17.59 4.78
CA ARG A 161 -2.03 16.19 4.32
C ARG A 161 -2.23 15.94 2.81
N VAL A 162 -1.21 15.55 2.03
CA VAL A 162 -1.38 15.28 0.58
C VAL A 162 -2.58 14.40 0.22
N ILE A 163 -3.39 14.76 -0.77
CA ILE A 163 -4.17 13.78 -1.54
C ILE A 163 -3.26 13.22 -2.62
N ALA A 164 -3.01 11.91 -2.54
CA ALA A 164 -2.37 11.16 -3.60
C ALA A 164 -3.29 10.03 -4.11
N HIS A 165 -3.09 9.61 -5.36
CA HIS A 165 -3.78 8.46 -5.95
C HIS A 165 -2.82 7.42 -6.51
N THR A 166 -3.19 6.15 -6.40
CA THR A 166 -2.46 5.05 -7.07
C THR A 166 -2.66 5.11 -8.58
N GLN A 167 -1.65 4.77 -9.36
CA GLN A 167 -1.81 4.50 -10.79
C GLN A 167 -2.36 3.08 -11.00
N MET A 168 -3.56 2.95 -11.55
CA MET A 168 -4.20 1.64 -11.83
C MET A 168 -3.75 1.06 -13.16
N ARG A 169 -3.39 1.92 -14.11
CA ARG A 169 -2.99 1.52 -15.48
C ARG A 169 -1.75 0.61 -15.52
N LEU A 170 -0.93 0.63 -14.48
CA LEU A 170 0.30 -0.15 -14.37
C LEU A 170 0.09 -1.53 -13.72
N LEU A 171 -1.11 -1.84 -13.22
CA LEU A 171 -1.41 -3.06 -12.46
C LEU A 171 -2.19 -4.07 -13.31
N PRO A 172 -2.06 -5.39 -13.09
CA PRO A 172 -2.81 -6.45 -13.80
C PRO A 172 -4.28 -6.56 -13.33
N LEU A 173 -4.97 -5.43 -13.17
CA LEU A 173 -6.28 -5.32 -12.53
C LEU A 173 -7.34 -4.72 -13.46
N ARG A 174 -8.49 -5.39 -13.59
CA ARG A 174 -9.68 -4.91 -14.34
C ARG A 174 -10.16 -3.50 -13.90
N GLN A 175 -9.82 -3.04 -12.69
CA GLN A 175 -10.29 -1.76 -12.15
C GLN A 175 -9.48 -0.56 -12.66
N LYS A 176 -9.96 0.13 -13.70
CA LYS A 176 -9.37 1.39 -14.21
C LYS A 176 -9.70 2.65 -13.35
N LYS A 177 -9.93 2.51 -12.03
CA LYS A 177 -10.45 3.59 -11.15
C LYS A 177 -9.55 3.79 -9.92
N ALA A 178 -8.72 4.84 -9.95
CA ALA A 178 -7.66 5.09 -8.96
C ALA A 178 -8.17 5.19 -7.52
N HIS A 179 -7.36 4.72 -6.56
CA HIS A 179 -7.65 4.85 -5.14
C HIS A 179 -7.01 6.12 -4.57
N LEU A 180 -7.85 7.11 -4.23
CA LEU A 180 -7.42 8.38 -3.62
C LEU A 180 -7.29 8.25 -2.10
N MET A 181 -6.27 8.90 -1.53
CA MET A 181 -6.01 8.97 -0.10
C MET A 181 -5.32 10.26 0.32
N GLU A 182 -5.81 10.85 1.42
CA GLU A 182 -5.06 11.77 2.28
C GLU A 182 -3.91 11.03 2.98
N ILE A 183 -2.68 11.52 2.88
CA ILE A 183 -1.49 11.10 3.64
C ILE A 183 -0.98 12.33 4.38
N GLN A 184 -0.69 12.23 5.68
CA GLN A 184 -0.14 13.38 6.41
C GLN A 184 1.31 13.66 6.04
N VAL A 185 1.66 14.94 5.94
CA VAL A 185 3.02 15.44 5.77
C VAL A 185 3.55 15.76 7.16
N ASN A 186 4.68 15.16 7.54
CA ASN A 186 5.35 15.42 8.82
C ASN A 186 6.79 15.89 8.56
N GLY A 187 7.37 16.62 9.51
CA GLY A 187 8.71 17.21 9.39
C GLY A 187 8.71 18.59 8.71
N GLY A 188 9.58 19.50 9.16
CA GLY A 188 9.66 20.89 8.72
C GLY A 188 8.64 21.84 9.37
N THR A 189 8.63 23.10 8.94
CA THR A 189 7.59 24.08 9.31
C THR A 189 6.27 23.86 8.56
N VAL A 190 5.23 24.64 8.87
CA VAL A 190 3.97 24.62 8.11
C VAL A 190 4.17 25.09 6.67
N SER A 191 5.05 26.05 6.39
CA SER A 191 5.30 26.50 5.00
C SER A 191 5.89 25.36 4.18
N GLU A 192 6.99 24.75 4.63
CA GLU A 192 7.67 23.66 3.93
C GLU A 192 6.75 22.47 3.64
N LYS A 193 5.81 22.18 4.56
CA LYS A 193 4.76 21.18 4.34
C LYS A 193 3.69 21.65 3.36
N LEU A 194 3.38 22.95 3.31
CA LEU A 194 2.36 23.52 2.43
C LEU A 194 2.82 23.64 0.98
N ASP A 195 4.09 23.94 0.77
CA ASP A 195 4.77 24.01 -0.53
C ASP A 195 4.85 22.62 -1.23
N TRP A 196 4.04 21.67 -0.74
CA TRP A 196 3.95 20.25 -1.04
C TRP A 196 2.50 19.81 -1.54
N ALA A 197 1.58 20.74 -1.98
CA ALA A 197 0.24 20.64 -2.72
C ALA A 197 -1.11 21.06 -1.98
N CYS A 198 -2.39 20.90 -2.46
CA CYS A 198 -3.66 21.23 -1.67
C CYS A 198 -5.10 20.51 -1.96
N ILE A 199 -6.11 20.40 -1.01
CA ILE A 199 -7.53 19.77 -0.93
C ILE A 199 -7.89 18.78 0.24
N GLY A 200 -9.12 18.83 0.88
CA GLY A 200 -9.81 17.71 1.65
C GLY A 200 -11.26 17.92 2.24
N ALA A 201 -11.90 16.88 2.86
CA ALA A 201 -13.32 16.80 3.43
C ALA A 201 -13.60 15.45 4.23
N TRP A 202 -14.67 15.07 5.01
CA TRP A 202 -15.89 15.57 5.74
C TRP A 202 -16.66 14.35 6.44
N HIS A 203 -17.92 14.46 6.94
CA HIS A 203 -18.97 13.42 7.32
C HIS A 203 -19.33 13.14 8.86
N PRO A 204 -19.99 12.03 9.38
CA PRO A 204 -21.29 12.07 10.15
C PRO A 204 -21.44 11.25 11.51
N ALA A 205 -22.68 10.99 12.05
CA ALA A 205 -23.04 10.66 13.47
C ALA A 205 -23.62 9.24 13.89
N ARG A 206 -24.61 9.13 14.85
CA ARG A 206 -24.81 7.98 15.83
C ARG A 206 -26.27 7.65 16.34
N VAL A 207 -26.57 6.37 16.68
CA VAL A 207 -27.42 5.78 17.80
C VAL A 207 -26.68 4.50 18.34
N ALA A 208 -27.03 3.91 19.50
CA ALA A 208 -26.20 3.01 20.34
C ALA A 208 -26.06 1.49 19.94
N PHE A 209 -25.18 0.71 20.63
CA PHE A 209 -24.42 -0.37 19.97
C PHE A 209 -23.95 -1.66 20.72
N SER A 210 -24.16 -1.89 22.02
CA SER A 210 -23.26 -2.76 22.83
C SER A 210 -23.45 -4.29 22.81
N VAL A 211 -24.62 -4.84 22.47
CA VAL A 211 -24.95 -6.28 22.64
C VAL A 211 -24.35 -7.17 21.55
N ALA A 212 -23.83 -8.35 21.93
CA ALA A 212 -23.37 -9.37 20.99
C ALA A 212 -24.54 -10.10 20.32
N ARG A 213 -24.61 -10.09 18.97
CA ARG A 213 -25.63 -10.77 18.17
C ARG A 213 -25.01 -11.44 16.94
N ALA A 214 -25.74 -12.38 16.34
CA ALA A 214 -25.40 -12.93 15.02
C ALA A 214 -25.37 -11.83 13.96
N GLY A 215 -24.57 -12.01 12.90
CA GLY A 215 -24.42 -11.00 11.85
C GLY A 215 -23.10 -11.14 11.08
N GLN A 216 -22.68 -10.04 10.42
CA GLN A 216 -21.53 -10.03 9.52
C GLN A 216 -20.23 -10.52 10.19
N LYS A 217 -19.64 -11.59 9.64
CA LYS A 217 -18.27 -12.02 9.90
C LYS A 217 -17.37 -11.61 8.73
N GLY A 218 -16.24 -10.96 9.00
CA GLY A 218 -15.30 -10.52 7.96
C GLY A 218 -15.68 -9.22 7.24
N TYR A 219 -14.80 -8.78 6.33
CA TYR A 219 -14.84 -7.46 5.66
C TYR A 219 -14.87 -6.26 6.63
N HIS A 220 -14.27 -6.40 7.81
CA HIS A 220 -14.14 -5.32 8.79
C HIS A 220 -12.90 -4.43 8.51
N HIS A 221 -12.90 -3.19 9.02
CA HIS A 221 -11.66 -2.39 9.11
C HIS A 221 -10.76 -2.93 10.22
N ARG A 222 -9.46 -3.05 9.94
CA ARG A 222 -8.41 -3.48 10.86
C ARG A 222 -7.12 -2.73 10.53
N THR A 223 -6.22 -2.66 11.51
CA THR A 223 -4.87 -2.14 11.38
C THR A 223 -3.96 -3.13 12.10
N GLU A 224 -2.96 -3.65 11.39
CA GLU A 224 -1.93 -4.53 11.95
C GLU A 224 -0.64 -3.71 12.07
N ILE A 225 -0.03 -3.69 13.26
CA ILE A 225 1.20 -2.94 13.53
C ILE A 225 2.44 -3.83 13.43
N ASN A 226 3.62 -3.21 13.40
CA ASN A 226 4.93 -3.88 13.52
C ASN A 226 5.20 -4.96 12.45
N LYS A 227 4.63 -4.81 11.25
CA LYS A 227 5.01 -5.59 10.07
C LYS A 227 6.35 -5.06 9.55
N LYS A 228 7.38 -5.89 9.60
CA LYS A 228 8.73 -5.54 9.16
C LYS A 228 8.82 -5.66 7.64
N ILE A 229 9.41 -4.66 6.99
CA ILE A 229 9.79 -4.70 5.57
C ILE A 229 11.07 -5.55 5.48
N TYR A 230 11.12 -6.48 4.53
CA TYR A 230 12.25 -7.39 4.31
C TYR A 230 13.03 -7.04 3.04
N LYS A 231 12.34 -6.66 1.97
CA LYS A 231 12.91 -6.08 0.74
C LYS A 231 11.94 -5.02 0.23
N ILE A 232 12.46 -3.90 -0.24
CA ILE A 232 11.77 -3.05 -1.20
C ILE A 232 12.39 -3.44 -2.55
N GLY A 233 11.62 -4.14 -3.38
CA GLY A 233 12.08 -4.60 -4.68
C GLY A 233 11.69 -3.61 -5.76
N GLN A 234 12.59 -3.36 -6.70
CA GLN A 234 12.34 -2.48 -7.83
C GLN A 234 11.40 -3.16 -8.85
N GLY A 235 10.61 -2.37 -9.57
CA GLY A 235 9.88 -2.82 -10.74
C GLY A 235 10.80 -3.23 -11.89
N TYR A 236 10.21 -3.73 -12.98
CA TYR A 236 10.95 -4.00 -14.21
C TYR A 236 11.45 -2.68 -14.82
N LEU A 237 12.75 -2.61 -15.09
CA LEU A 237 13.42 -1.43 -15.65
C LEU A 237 13.97 -1.76 -17.03
N ILE A 238 13.82 -0.85 -17.99
CA ILE A 238 14.59 -0.90 -19.24
C ILE A 238 15.86 -0.09 -19.01
N LYS A 239 17.02 -0.72 -19.12
CA LYS A 239 18.34 -0.08 -19.09
C LYS A 239 19.15 -0.59 -20.27
N ASP A 240 19.79 0.31 -21.01
CA ASP A 240 20.67 -0.03 -22.14
C ASP A 240 19.95 -0.95 -23.18
N GLY A 241 18.66 -0.68 -23.43
CA GLY A 241 17.75 -1.46 -24.28
C GLY A 241 17.26 -2.80 -23.68
N LYS A 242 17.86 -3.29 -22.59
CA LYS A 242 17.55 -4.58 -21.96
C LYS A 242 16.53 -4.42 -20.83
N LEU A 243 15.56 -5.32 -20.78
CA LEU A 243 14.50 -5.35 -19.76
C LEU A 243 14.96 -6.16 -18.54
N ILE A 244 15.42 -5.47 -17.51
CA ILE A 244 15.90 -6.04 -16.24
C ILE A 244 14.71 -6.51 -15.40
N LYS A 245 14.71 -7.80 -15.00
CA LYS A 245 13.63 -8.45 -14.25
C LYS A 245 14.07 -9.11 -12.94
N ASN A 246 15.37 -9.15 -12.63
CA ASN A 246 16.00 -9.86 -11.51
C ASN A 246 15.65 -9.38 -10.08
N ASN A 247 14.45 -8.82 -9.86
CA ASN A 247 14.08 -8.21 -8.58
C ASN A 247 13.87 -9.20 -7.41
N ALA A 248 14.05 -10.50 -7.64
CA ALA A 248 14.13 -11.54 -6.61
C ALA A 248 15.47 -12.32 -6.56
N SER A 249 16.52 -11.85 -7.24
CA SER A 249 17.89 -12.26 -6.89
C SER A 249 18.28 -11.76 -5.49
N THR A 250 19.34 -12.35 -4.96
CA THR A 250 20.01 -11.94 -3.71
C THR A 250 21.52 -12.02 -3.90
N ASP A 251 22.28 -11.55 -2.91
CA ASP A 251 23.75 -11.56 -2.95
C ASP A 251 24.32 -13.00 -2.84
N TYR A 252 23.47 -13.99 -2.53
CA TYR A 252 23.80 -15.42 -2.44
C TYR A 252 23.15 -16.26 -3.56
N ASP A 253 22.07 -15.76 -4.17
CA ASP A 253 21.30 -16.40 -5.24
C ASP A 253 21.29 -15.47 -6.46
N LEU A 254 22.31 -15.66 -7.30
CA LEU A 254 22.60 -14.86 -8.49
C LEU A 254 21.66 -15.18 -9.68
N SER A 255 20.62 -15.99 -9.49
CA SER A 255 19.65 -16.33 -10.54
C SER A 255 18.95 -15.08 -11.07
N ASP A 256 18.90 -14.89 -12.40
CA ASP A 256 18.05 -13.88 -13.02
C ASP A 256 16.58 -14.31 -12.92
N LYS A 257 15.96 -13.98 -11.79
CA LYS A 257 14.55 -14.28 -11.50
C LYS A 257 13.82 -13.09 -10.91
N SER A 258 12.58 -12.90 -11.37
CA SER A 258 11.65 -11.93 -10.79
C SER A 258 10.95 -12.49 -9.56
N ILE A 259 10.33 -11.60 -8.78
CA ILE A 259 9.47 -11.96 -7.64
C ILE A 259 8.21 -12.76 -8.02
N ASN A 260 7.93 -12.91 -9.32
CA ASN A 260 6.79 -13.67 -9.80
C ASN A 260 7.10 -15.18 -9.76
N PRO A 261 6.25 -15.97 -9.08
CA PRO A 261 6.29 -17.42 -9.19
C PRO A 261 6.15 -17.90 -10.64
N LEU A 262 6.59 -19.13 -10.94
CA LEU A 262 6.22 -19.79 -12.21
C LEU A 262 4.70 -19.80 -12.40
N GLY A 263 4.22 -19.25 -13.53
CA GLY A 263 2.80 -19.02 -13.80
C GLY A 263 2.20 -17.75 -13.18
N GLY A 264 3.03 -16.89 -12.57
CA GLY A 264 2.63 -15.64 -11.92
C GLY A 264 1.96 -15.83 -10.55
N PHE A 265 1.59 -14.73 -9.90
CA PHE A 265 0.84 -14.81 -8.65
C PHE A 265 -0.61 -15.24 -8.92
N VAL A 266 -0.95 -16.47 -8.55
CA VAL A 266 -2.28 -17.09 -8.76
C VAL A 266 -3.44 -16.17 -8.34
N HIS A 267 -4.38 -15.93 -9.26
CA HIS A 267 -5.48 -14.96 -9.16
C HIS A 267 -5.10 -13.48 -9.03
N TYR A 268 -3.82 -13.12 -9.10
CA TYR A 268 -3.34 -11.74 -9.23
C TYR A 268 -2.92 -11.41 -10.67
N GLY A 269 -1.90 -12.07 -11.18
CA GLY A 269 -1.15 -11.68 -12.39
C GLY A 269 0.33 -11.54 -12.06
N GLU A 270 1.08 -10.82 -12.89
CA GLU A 270 2.48 -10.47 -12.63
C GLU A 270 2.60 -9.16 -11.85
N VAL A 271 3.57 -9.11 -10.93
CA VAL A 271 4.09 -7.90 -10.29
C VAL A 271 5.20 -7.37 -11.20
N THR A 272 5.01 -6.17 -11.74
CA THR A 272 5.95 -5.51 -12.66
C THR A 272 6.41 -4.15 -12.15
N ASN A 273 5.75 -3.60 -11.12
CA ASN A 273 6.10 -2.36 -10.46
C ASN A 273 6.93 -2.63 -9.19
N ASP A 274 7.43 -1.55 -8.57
CA ASP A 274 8.07 -1.63 -7.25
C ASP A 274 7.16 -2.31 -6.23
N PHE A 275 7.73 -3.12 -5.33
CA PHE A 275 6.97 -3.87 -4.34
C PHE A 275 7.61 -3.84 -2.95
N VAL A 276 6.76 -3.95 -1.93
CA VAL A 276 7.17 -4.12 -0.54
C VAL A 276 6.95 -5.57 -0.11
N MET A 277 8.03 -6.27 0.21
CA MET A 277 7.99 -7.58 0.87
C MET A 277 7.82 -7.38 2.37
N LEU A 278 6.67 -7.79 2.91
CA LEU A 278 6.32 -7.69 4.33
C LEU A 278 6.42 -9.04 5.04
N LYS A 279 7.01 -9.07 6.24
CA LYS A 279 7.07 -10.28 7.07
C LYS A 279 5.66 -10.79 7.43
N GLY A 280 5.42 -12.06 7.15
CA GLY A 280 4.22 -12.81 7.52
C GLY A 280 3.00 -12.49 6.65
N CYS A 281 1.84 -12.93 7.11
CA CYS A 281 0.55 -12.60 6.51
C CYS A 281 0.13 -11.14 6.80
N VAL A 282 -0.77 -10.60 5.99
CA VAL A 282 -1.51 -9.34 6.24
C VAL A 282 -2.97 -9.50 5.83
N VAL A 283 -3.86 -8.65 6.37
CA VAL A 283 -5.31 -8.68 6.07
C VAL A 283 -5.65 -8.69 4.57
N GLY A 284 -6.79 -9.31 4.24
CA GLY A 284 -7.43 -9.20 2.94
C GLY A 284 -7.02 -10.26 1.91
N THR A 285 -7.81 -10.32 0.84
CA THR A 285 -7.62 -11.20 -0.33
C THR A 285 -6.43 -10.77 -1.18
N LYS A 286 -6.05 -11.57 -2.17
CA LYS A 286 -5.26 -11.09 -3.31
C LYS A 286 -6.03 -9.98 -4.06
N LYS A 287 -5.33 -9.17 -4.86
CA LYS A 287 -5.84 -7.98 -5.57
C LYS A 287 -6.39 -6.86 -4.65
N ARG A 288 -6.19 -6.96 -3.34
CA ARG A 288 -6.76 -6.04 -2.34
C ARG A 288 -5.89 -4.81 -2.16
N VAL A 289 -6.46 -3.61 -2.30
CA VAL A 289 -5.78 -2.37 -1.89
C VAL A 289 -5.57 -2.37 -0.37
N LEU A 290 -4.32 -2.18 0.04
CA LEU A 290 -3.85 -2.01 1.40
C LEU A 290 -3.40 -0.56 1.62
N THR A 291 -3.27 -0.17 2.88
CA THR A 291 -2.75 1.13 3.27
C THR A 291 -1.62 0.92 4.25
N LEU A 292 -0.42 1.21 3.80
CA LEU A 292 0.81 1.15 4.59
C LEU A 292 0.98 2.50 5.31
N CYS A 293 1.47 2.50 6.54
CA CYS A 293 1.67 3.71 7.32
C CYS A 293 2.92 3.55 8.20
N LYS A 294 3.71 4.61 8.36
CA LYS A 294 4.84 4.63 9.31
C LYS A 294 4.31 4.33 10.72
N SER A 295 5.13 3.70 11.56
CA SER A 295 4.73 3.32 12.91
C SER A 295 4.38 4.56 13.74
N LEU A 296 3.35 4.43 14.60
CA LEU A 296 3.00 5.45 15.60
C LEU A 296 3.93 5.38 16.84
N LEU A 297 4.73 4.32 16.94
CA LEU A 297 5.57 4.01 18.10
C LEU A 297 7.04 4.01 17.68
N VAL A 298 7.90 4.68 18.46
CA VAL A 298 9.36 4.57 18.32
C VAL A 298 9.78 3.12 18.54
N GLN A 299 10.61 2.57 17.65
CA GLN A 299 10.98 1.15 17.64
C GLN A 299 12.37 0.94 18.24
N THR A 300 12.47 0.79 19.56
CA THR A 300 13.75 0.56 20.27
C THR A 300 14.14 -0.91 20.42
N LYS A 301 13.21 -1.85 20.18
CA LYS A 301 13.44 -3.29 20.44
C LYS A 301 14.41 -3.90 19.42
N ARG A 302 15.39 -4.69 19.87
CA ARG A 302 16.40 -5.37 19.01
C ARG A 302 15.77 -6.05 17.77
N ARG A 303 14.70 -6.84 17.95
CA ARG A 303 13.94 -7.50 16.85
C ARG A 303 13.36 -6.51 15.81
N ALA A 304 13.04 -5.29 16.21
CA ALA A 304 12.55 -4.24 15.31
C ALA A 304 13.71 -3.56 14.55
N LEU A 305 14.87 -3.38 15.19
CA LEU A 305 16.08 -2.75 14.61
C LEU A 305 17.01 -3.71 13.84
N GLU A 306 16.90 -5.03 14.08
CA GLU A 306 17.63 -6.11 13.40
C GLU A 306 17.73 -5.90 11.87
N LYS A 307 18.94 -5.85 11.30
CA LYS A 307 19.08 -5.77 9.83
C LYS A 307 18.53 -7.06 9.19
N ILE A 308 17.91 -6.93 8.01
CA ILE A 308 17.41 -8.07 7.25
C ILE A 308 18.29 -8.22 6.01
N ASP A 309 19.13 -9.23 6.05
CA ASP A 309 19.71 -9.87 4.86
C ASP A 309 18.77 -11.00 4.39
N LEU A 310 18.81 -11.37 3.11
CA LEU A 310 18.01 -12.42 2.50
C LEU A 310 18.91 -13.32 1.66
N LYS A 311 18.99 -14.61 2.00
CA LYS A 311 19.78 -15.58 1.24
C LYS A 311 19.04 -16.12 0.03
N PHE A 312 17.74 -16.39 0.15
CA PHE A 312 16.94 -16.99 -0.92
C PHE A 312 15.50 -16.47 -0.96
N ILE A 313 14.93 -16.40 -2.17
CA ILE A 313 13.52 -16.08 -2.41
C ILE A 313 12.90 -17.19 -3.27
N ASP A 314 11.85 -17.84 -2.75
CA ASP A 314 11.13 -18.92 -3.42
C ASP A 314 10.21 -18.40 -4.54
N THR A 315 10.47 -18.86 -5.76
CA THR A 315 9.70 -18.55 -6.99
C THR A 315 9.06 -19.79 -7.61
N THR A 316 9.01 -20.92 -6.90
CA THR A 316 8.27 -22.10 -7.37
C THR A 316 6.79 -21.79 -7.65
N SER A 317 6.17 -22.49 -8.60
CA SER A 317 4.73 -22.34 -8.88
C SER A 317 3.91 -22.41 -7.60
N LYS A 318 3.01 -21.44 -7.43
CA LYS A 318 1.99 -21.41 -6.37
C LYS A 318 0.61 -21.87 -6.86
N PHE A 319 0.58 -22.50 -8.04
CA PHE A 319 -0.56 -23.21 -8.61
C PHE A 319 -0.21 -24.72 -8.62
N GLY A 320 -0.74 -25.46 -7.65
CA GLY A 320 -0.22 -26.80 -7.31
C GLY A 320 1.10 -26.72 -6.53
N HIS A 321 1.90 -27.78 -6.60
CA HIS A 321 3.23 -27.87 -5.99
C HIS A 321 4.29 -27.68 -7.06
N GLY A 322 4.95 -26.51 -7.09
CA GLY A 322 6.06 -26.26 -8.00
C GLY A 322 7.37 -26.80 -7.46
N CYS A 323 8.15 -27.51 -8.29
CA CYS A 323 9.46 -28.04 -7.92
C CYS A 323 10.65 -27.17 -8.36
N PHE A 324 10.43 -26.28 -9.34
CA PHE A 324 11.48 -25.47 -10.00
C PHE A 324 11.28 -23.97 -9.75
N GLN A 325 12.37 -23.21 -9.61
CA GLN A 325 12.38 -21.76 -9.40
C GLN A 325 12.24 -20.97 -10.71
N THR A 326 12.88 -21.43 -11.79
CA THR A 326 12.88 -20.77 -13.11
C THR A 326 12.34 -21.68 -14.22
N MET A 327 12.02 -21.11 -15.39
CA MET A 327 11.60 -21.90 -16.56
C MET A 327 12.79 -22.59 -17.22
N GLU A 328 13.98 -22.02 -17.03
CA GLU A 328 15.26 -22.41 -17.59
C GLU A 328 15.77 -23.66 -16.86
N GLU A 329 15.74 -23.63 -15.52
CA GLU A 329 15.93 -24.79 -14.63
C GLU A 329 14.98 -25.92 -14.98
N LYS A 330 13.68 -25.62 -15.13
CA LYS A 330 12.67 -26.62 -15.52
C LYS A 330 12.95 -27.24 -16.89
N LYS A 331 13.36 -26.45 -17.88
CA LYS A 331 13.72 -26.94 -19.23
C LYS A 331 14.98 -27.81 -19.18
N ALA A 332 16.00 -27.38 -18.44
CA ALA A 332 17.23 -28.15 -18.27
C ALA A 332 16.98 -29.51 -17.60
N PHE A 333 16.10 -29.56 -16.59
CA PHE A 333 15.72 -30.81 -15.92
C PHE A 333 14.83 -31.71 -16.79
N MET A 334 13.85 -31.16 -17.53
CA MET A 334 12.90 -31.95 -18.30
C MET A 334 13.38 -32.38 -19.69
N GLY A 335 14.43 -31.73 -20.23
CA GLY A 335 14.90 -31.96 -21.59
C GLY A 335 13.89 -31.51 -22.68
N PRO A 336 14.13 -31.89 -23.95
CA PRO A 336 13.26 -31.54 -25.07
C PRO A 336 11.96 -32.35 -25.05
N LEU A 337 10.81 -31.67 -24.93
CA LEU A 337 9.50 -32.31 -24.94
C LEU A 337 8.90 -32.36 -26.36
N LYS A 338 7.95 -33.27 -26.61
CA LYS A 338 7.29 -33.44 -27.93
C LYS A 338 6.82 -32.12 -28.55
N LYS A 339 6.21 -31.23 -27.75
CA LYS A 339 5.74 -29.90 -28.19
C LYS A 339 6.87 -28.97 -28.65
N ASP A 340 8.04 -29.06 -28.03
CA ASP A 340 9.19 -28.20 -28.29
C ASP A 340 9.97 -28.73 -29.52
N ARG A 341 9.87 -30.03 -29.78
CA ARG A 341 10.32 -30.65 -31.03
C ARG A 341 9.42 -30.27 -32.20
N ILE A 342 8.10 -30.38 -32.06
CA ILE A 342 7.12 -29.96 -33.08
C ILE A 342 7.27 -28.47 -33.41
N ALA A 343 7.37 -27.59 -32.41
CA ALA A 343 7.58 -26.15 -32.65
C ALA A 343 8.95 -25.81 -33.33
N LYS A 344 9.89 -26.77 -33.35
CA LYS A 344 11.13 -26.66 -34.15
C LYS A 344 10.95 -27.26 -35.56
N GLU A 345 10.14 -28.30 -35.71
CA GLU A 345 9.73 -28.88 -37.00
C GLU A 345 8.81 -27.92 -37.80
N GLU A 346 8.00 -27.11 -37.13
CA GLU A 346 7.12 -26.07 -37.71
C GLU A 346 7.83 -24.72 -37.98
N GLY A 347 9.04 -24.53 -37.44
CA GLY A 347 9.77 -23.26 -37.44
C GLY A 347 11.08 -23.28 -38.23
N ALA A 348 11.24 -24.27 -39.11
CA ALA A 348 12.39 -24.49 -39.98
C ALA A 348 11.94 -24.60 -41.45
#